data_AF-A0A8J2ME84-F1
#
_entry.id   AF-A0A8J2ME84-F1
#
_cell.length_a   1.000
_cell.length_b   1.000
_cell.length_c   1.000
_cell.angle_alpha   90.00
_cell.angle_beta   90.00
_cell.angle_gamma   90.00
#
_symmetry.space_group_name_H-M   'P 1'
#
loop_
_entity.id
_entity.type
_entity.pdbx_description
1 polymer ?
#
loop_
_entity_poly.entity_id
_entity_poly.type
_entity_poly.pdbx_seq_one_letter_code
_entity_poly.pdbx_strand_id
1 'polypeptide(L)'
;MIAKEISLLLISGWIILISTPAGRMQWIFYEHTFFNTIYEGMSQYIFKQVEQCHQIDYGLAGKVSSLQFAGNGESYKMSSLTIYKGVNFQGSFESGQAYTEGEIPEVQLKTQMSLILTGNLPFEIYAEPNYEGGSFCLIPPPSPYLNPLAIEDLWGASIAYDSIRSVKIGCLDIDPSDAYLRAFFRLISRR
;
A
#
# COMPACT_ATOMS: atom_id res chain seq x y z
N MET A 1 -7.46 -4.88 -24.35
CA MET A 1 -8.22 -4.57 -23.11
C MET A 1 -9.12 -5.76 -22.83
N ILE A 2 -8.61 -6.77 -22.11
CA ILE A 2 -9.40 -7.96 -21.74
C ILE A 2 -9.81 -7.74 -20.30
N ALA A 3 -11.09 -7.50 -20.07
CA ALA A 3 -11.67 -7.62 -18.73
C ALA A 3 -11.45 -9.08 -18.30
N LYS A 4 -10.50 -9.31 -17.39
CA LYS A 4 -10.28 -10.64 -16.80
C LYS A 4 -11.33 -10.83 -15.72
N GLU A 5 -12.25 -11.77 -15.95
CA GLU A 5 -13.26 -12.16 -14.98
C GLU A 5 -12.59 -12.66 -13.69
N ILE A 6 -12.91 -12.03 -12.57
CA ILE A 6 -12.58 -12.52 -11.23
C ILE A 6 -13.83 -13.19 -10.71
N SER A 7 -13.79 -14.51 -10.62
CA SER A 7 -14.84 -15.27 -9.94
C SER A 7 -14.51 -15.31 -8.45
N LEU A 8 -15.20 -14.48 -7.67
CA LEU A 8 -15.10 -14.51 -6.21
C LEU A 8 -16.06 -15.58 -5.68
N LEU A 9 -15.53 -16.70 -5.19
CA LEU A 9 -16.33 -17.73 -4.53
C LEU A 9 -16.21 -17.56 -3.01
N LEU A 10 -17.28 -17.05 -2.38
CA LEU A 10 -17.42 -16.99 -0.93
C LEU A 10 -18.06 -18.30 -0.45
N ILE A 11 -17.25 -19.22 0.09
CA ILE A 11 -17.77 -20.40 0.79
C ILE A 11 -17.40 -20.25 2.26
N SER A 12 -18.39 -20.04 3.13
CA SER A 12 -18.23 -20.17 4.58
C SER A 12 -17.08 -19.32 5.17
N GLY A 13 -16.90 -18.08 4.72
CA GLY A 13 -15.86 -17.17 5.20
C GLY A 13 -14.50 -17.29 4.49
N TRP A 14 -14.36 -18.23 3.55
CA TRP A 14 -13.20 -18.33 2.67
C TRP A 14 -13.44 -17.57 1.38
N ILE A 15 -12.43 -16.82 0.95
CA ILE A 15 -12.39 -16.23 -0.40
C ILE A 15 -11.38 -17.02 -1.23
N ILE A 16 -11.84 -17.58 -2.34
CA ILE A 16 -10.96 -18.08 -3.39
C ILE A 16 -10.76 -16.93 -4.38
N LEU A 17 -9.53 -16.43 -4.44
CA LEU A 17 -9.11 -15.44 -5.44
C LEU A 17 -8.58 -16.17 -6.66
N ILE A 18 -9.40 -16.27 -7.70
CA ILE A 18 -9.02 -16.85 -8.98
C ILE A 18 -8.52 -15.73 -9.90
N SER A 19 -7.28 -15.87 -10.37
CA SER A 19 -6.67 -14.98 -11.38
C SER A 19 -5.80 -15.82 -12.31
N THR A 20 -5.38 -15.24 -13.43
CA THR A 20 -4.60 -15.92 -14.47
C THR A 20 -3.20 -16.35 -13.98
N PRO A 21 -2.59 -17.38 -14.59
CA PRO A 21 -1.43 -18.06 -14.02
C PRO A 21 -0.18 -17.18 -14.09
N ALA A 22 0.65 -17.28 -13.05
CA ALA A 22 1.90 -16.53 -12.82
C ALA A 22 1.73 -15.09 -12.28
N GLY A 23 1.22 -14.97 -11.05
CA GLY A 23 1.24 -13.70 -10.33
C GLY A 23 1.12 -13.85 -8.81
N ARG A 24 1.48 -12.79 -8.10
CA ARG A 24 0.96 -12.52 -6.75
C ARG A 24 -0.07 -11.41 -6.87
N MET A 25 -1.11 -11.48 -6.04
CA MET A 25 -2.18 -10.50 -6.03
C MET A 25 -2.12 -9.66 -4.77
N GLN A 26 -2.56 -8.41 -4.90
CA GLN A 26 -2.65 -7.43 -3.83
C GLN A 26 -4.08 -6.92 -3.78
N TRP A 27 -4.78 -7.26 -2.71
CA TRP A 27 -6.19 -6.93 -2.54
C TRP A 27 -6.42 -6.27 -1.20
N ILE A 28 -7.37 -5.35 -1.15
CA ILE A 28 -7.93 -4.83 0.08
C ILE A 28 -9.41 -5.10 0.05
N PHE A 29 -9.91 -5.75 1.10
CA PHE A 29 -11.32 -6.04 1.32
C PHE A 29 -11.88 -5.05 2.33
N TYR A 30 -13.14 -4.64 2.14
CA TYR A 30 -13.80 -3.62 2.95
C TYR A 30 -15.15 -4.09 3.44
N GLU A 31 -15.47 -3.76 4.68
CA GLU A 31 -16.78 -4.01 5.31
C GLU A 31 -17.91 -3.25 4.61
N HIS A 32 -17.66 -2.02 4.18
CA HIS A 32 -18.67 -1.19 3.52
C HIS A 32 -18.39 -1.01 2.04
N THR A 33 -19.41 -0.54 1.32
CA THR A 33 -19.27 -0.14 -0.08
C THR A 33 -18.37 1.10 -0.20
N PHE A 34 -17.91 1.36 -1.42
CA PHE A 34 -17.07 2.53 -1.72
C PHE A 34 -15.80 2.60 -0.83
N PHE A 35 -15.20 1.46 -0.52
CA PHE A 35 -13.89 1.39 0.17
C PHE A 35 -13.88 2.08 1.55
N ASN A 36 -14.99 1.94 2.29
CA ASN A 36 -15.25 2.60 3.58
C ASN A 36 -15.14 4.14 3.56
N THR A 37 -15.39 4.78 2.41
CA THR A 37 -15.34 6.26 2.32
C THR A 37 -16.51 6.97 2.98
N ILE A 38 -17.67 6.30 3.10
CA ILE A 38 -18.90 6.88 3.66
C ILE A 38 -19.01 6.55 5.15
N TYR A 39 -18.68 5.32 5.52
CA TYR A 39 -18.74 4.81 6.89
C TYR A 39 -17.40 4.17 7.23
N GLU A 40 -16.88 4.50 8.41
CA GLU A 40 -15.74 3.78 8.97
C GLU A 40 -16.11 2.31 9.16
N GLY A 41 -15.20 1.42 8.78
CA GLY A 41 -15.40 -0.01 8.91
C GLY A 41 -14.08 -0.77 8.88
N MET A 42 -14.17 -2.08 9.03
CA MET A 42 -13.00 -2.95 8.91
C MET A 42 -12.53 -3.04 7.46
N SER A 43 -11.23 -3.24 7.30
CA SER A 43 -10.62 -3.62 6.04
C SER A 43 -9.46 -4.59 6.27
N GLN A 44 -9.14 -5.38 5.25
CA GLN A 44 -8.05 -6.35 5.31
C GLN A 44 -7.24 -6.30 4.01
N TYR A 45 -5.94 -6.04 4.14
CA TYR A 45 -5.00 -6.17 3.04
C TYR A 45 -4.48 -7.60 2.92
N ILE A 46 -4.38 -8.09 1.69
CA ILE A 46 -3.94 -9.45 1.36
C ILE A 46 -2.93 -9.39 0.22
N PHE A 47 -1.74 -9.95 0.48
CA PHE A 47 -0.72 -10.25 -0.53
C PHE A 47 -0.42 -11.74 -0.59
N LYS A 48 -0.88 -12.42 -1.65
CA LYS A 48 -0.79 -13.89 -1.78
C LYS A 48 -0.51 -14.31 -3.22
N GLN A 49 -0.02 -15.54 -3.38
CA GLN A 49 0.03 -16.16 -4.70
C GLN A 49 -1.39 -16.46 -5.19
N VAL A 50 -1.57 -16.42 -6.51
CA VAL A 50 -2.83 -16.80 -7.15
C VAL A 50 -3.16 -18.26 -6.80
N GLU A 51 -4.46 -18.59 -6.72
CA GLU A 51 -4.99 -19.92 -6.35
C GLU A 51 -4.75 -20.36 -4.90
N GLN A 52 -4.23 -19.47 -4.03
CA GLN A 52 -4.18 -19.73 -2.60
C GLN A 52 -5.47 -19.27 -1.91
N CYS A 53 -6.10 -20.18 -1.16
CA CYS A 53 -7.20 -19.82 -0.28
C CYS A 53 -6.69 -18.92 0.85
N HIS A 54 -7.43 -17.85 1.13
CA HIS A 54 -7.18 -17.00 2.29
C HIS A 54 -8.42 -16.93 3.15
N GLN A 55 -8.22 -17.10 4.45
CA GLN A 55 -9.28 -16.93 5.44
C GLN A 55 -9.38 -15.44 5.77
N ILE A 56 -10.54 -14.85 5.47
CA ILE A 56 -10.81 -13.47 5.88
C ILE A 56 -10.84 -13.39 7.40
N ASP A 57 -10.33 -12.29 7.94
CA ASP A 57 -10.34 -12.04 9.38
C ASP A 57 -11.76 -12.24 9.95
N TYR A 58 -11.88 -12.87 11.10
CA TYR A 58 -13.17 -13.18 11.71
C TYR A 58 -14.08 -11.95 11.90
N GLY A 59 -13.49 -10.76 12.12
CA GLY A 59 -14.25 -9.52 12.21
C GLY A 59 -14.90 -9.12 10.89
N LEU A 60 -14.21 -9.36 9.77
CA LEU A 60 -14.61 -8.97 8.42
C LEU A 60 -15.35 -10.10 7.66
N ALA A 61 -15.22 -11.35 8.12
CA ALA A 61 -15.83 -12.51 7.50
C ALA A 61 -17.36 -12.37 7.42
N GLY A 62 -17.91 -12.53 6.22
CA GLY A 62 -19.35 -12.36 5.96
C GLY A 62 -19.84 -10.92 5.91
N LYS A 63 -18.95 -9.92 6.06
CA LYS A 63 -19.30 -8.50 5.99
C LYS A 63 -18.69 -7.75 4.82
N VAL A 64 -17.82 -8.38 4.04
CA VAL A 64 -17.17 -7.74 2.88
C VAL A 64 -18.23 -7.24 1.89
N SER A 65 -18.20 -5.94 1.60
CA SER A 65 -19.13 -5.28 0.67
C SER A 65 -18.43 -4.57 -0.49
N SER A 66 -17.12 -4.35 -0.41
CA SER A 66 -16.32 -3.91 -1.55
C SER A 66 -14.88 -4.41 -1.48
N LEU A 67 -14.17 -4.35 -2.59
CA LEU A 67 -12.77 -4.76 -2.71
C LEU A 67 -12.05 -3.88 -3.71
N GLN A 68 -10.74 -3.69 -3.55
CA GLN A 68 -9.92 -3.00 -4.53
C GLN A 68 -8.54 -3.65 -4.66
N PHE A 69 -7.94 -3.51 -5.84
CA PHE A 69 -6.52 -3.81 -6.02
C PHE A 69 -5.65 -2.78 -5.31
N ALA A 70 -4.54 -3.22 -4.73
CA ALA A 70 -3.50 -2.32 -4.23
C ALA A 70 -2.26 -2.35 -5.14
N GLY A 71 -1.57 -1.21 -5.21
CA GLY A 71 -0.41 -1.03 -6.08
C GLY A 71 -0.76 -1.06 -7.57
N ASN A 72 0.23 -1.42 -8.40
CA ASN A 72 0.04 -1.54 -9.84
C ASN A 72 -0.77 -2.81 -10.18
N GLY A 73 -1.93 -2.65 -10.83
CA GLY A 73 -2.82 -3.76 -11.20
C GLY A 73 -2.26 -4.70 -12.27
N GLU A 74 -1.18 -4.33 -12.96
CA GLU A 74 -0.52 -5.13 -13.99
C GLU A 74 0.62 -5.99 -13.42
N SER A 75 1.33 -5.51 -12.40
CA SER A 75 2.48 -6.22 -11.82
C SER A 75 2.81 -5.78 -10.39
N TYR A 76 2.77 -6.73 -9.45
CA TYR A 76 3.25 -6.54 -8.08
C TYR A 76 4.76 -6.23 -7.97
N LYS A 77 5.52 -6.52 -9.04
CA LYS A 77 6.96 -6.29 -9.09
C LYS A 77 7.31 -4.84 -9.40
N MET A 78 6.35 -4.07 -9.90
CA MET A 78 6.55 -2.67 -10.19
C MET A 78 6.67 -1.88 -8.89
N SER A 79 7.68 -1.02 -8.83
CA SER A 79 7.88 -0.14 -7.68
C SER A 79 6.86 0.98 -7.73
N SER A 80 5.95 0.99 -6.77
CA SER A 80 4.94 2.03 -6.65
C SER A 80 4.61 2.29 -5.19
N LEU A 81 4.14 3.50 -4.93
CA LEU A 81 3.67 3.94 -3.64
C LEU A 81 2.21 4.34 -3.77
N THR A 82 1.35 3.74 -2.94
CA THR A 82 -0.02 4.18 -2.73
C THR A 82 -0.16 4.73 -1.32
N ILE A 83 -0.59 5.98 -1.20
CA ILE A 83 -0.89 6.64 0.08
C ILE A 83 -2.41 6.73 0.21
N TYR A 84 -2.94 6.35 1.37
CA TYR A 84 -4.37 6.30 1.65
C TYR A 84 -4.75 7.30 2.73
N LYS A 85 -5.96 7.84 2.58
CA LYS A 85 -6.51 8.85 3.49
C LYS A 85 -6.86 8.29 4.85
N GLY A 86 -7.38 7.07 4.89
CA GLY A 86 -7.78 6.39 6.13
C GLY A 86 -6.77 5.33 6.56
N VAL A 87 -6.87 4.91 7.82
CA VAL A 87 -6.16 3.74 8.35
C VAL A 87 -6.62 2.46 7.64
N ASN A 88 -5.81 1.41 7.69
CA ASN A 88 -6.07 0.12 7.05
C ASN A 88 -6.42 0.26 5.56
N PHE A 89 -5.76 1.21 4.87
CA PHE A 89 -5.87 1.45 3.43
C PHE A 89 -7.24 1.92 2.95
N GLN A 90 -8.02 2.56 3.83
CA GLN A 90 -9.34 3.09 3.49
C GLN A 90 -9.27 4.37 2.63
N GLY A 91 -10.25 4.54 1.75
CA GLY A 91 -10.33 5.65 0.81
C GLY A 91 -10.52 5.18 -0.62
N SER A 92 -11.22 5.97 -1.44
CA SER A 92 -11.39 5.69 -2.88
C SER A 92 -10.25 6.25 -3.72
N PHE A 93 -10.07 5.70 -4.93
CA PHE A 93 -9.07 6.19 -5.88
C PHE A 93 -9.23 7.69 -6.21
N GLU A 94 -10.47 8.18 -6.34
CA GLU A 94 -10.75 9.56 -6.76
C GLU A 94 -10.51 10.62 -5.68
N SER A 95 -10.60 10.27 -4.40
CA SER A 95 -10.65 11.27 -3.31
C SER A 95 -9.93 10.89 -2.02
N GLY A 96 -9.46 9.65 -1.93
CA GLY A 96 -8.87 9.08 -0.72
C GLY A 96 -7.53 8.41 -0.94
N GLN A 97 -6.93 8.56 -2.12
CA GLN A 97 -5.67 7.91 -2.47
C GLN A 97 -4.77 8.83 -3.30
N ALA A 98 -3.46 8.69 -3.11
CA ALA A 98 -2.45 9.18 -4.04
C ALA A 98 -1.60 7.98 -4.50
N TYR A 99 -1.37 7.87 -5.81
CA TYR A 99 -0.61 6.78 -6.42
C TYR A 99 0.54 7.32 -7.25
N THR A 100 1.70 6.68 -7.18
CA THR A 100 2.81 6.97 -8.10
C THR A 100 3.72 5.76 -8.33
N GLU A 101 4.31 5.69 -9.51
CA GLU A 101 5.43 4.81 -9.87
C GLU A 101 6.76 5.57 -9.95
N GLY A 102 6.72 6.88 -9.67
CA GLY A 102 7.84 7.80 -9.75
C GLY A 102 7.71 8.90 -8.72
N GLU A 103 7.80 10.15 -9.14
CA GLU A 103 7.78 11.29 -8.22
C GLU A 103 6.39 11.93 -8.11
N ILE A 104 6.08 12.49 -6.94
CA ILE A 104 4.94 13.39 -6.71
C ILE A 104 5.50 14.68 -6.10
N PRO A 105 5.55 15.81 -6.85
CA PRO A 105 6.06 17.06 -6.33
C PRO A 105 5.15 17.68 -5.26
N GLU A 106 3.85 17.37 -5.29
CA GLU A 106 2.92 17.79 -4.23
C GLU A 106 1.79 16.76 -4.06
N VAL A 107 1.69 16.19 -2.86
CA VAL A 107 0.61 15.29 -2.47
C VAL A 107 -0.60 16.12 -2.09
N GLN A 108 -1.65 16.07 -2.93
CA GLN A 108 -2.90 16.84 -2.74
C GLN A 108 -3.87 16.20 -1.74
N LEU A 109 -3.48 15.09 -1.11
CA LEU A 109 -4.32 14.36 -0.16
C LEU A 109 -4.34 15.08 1.18
N LYS A 110 -5.50 15.60 1.63
CA LYS A 110 -5.61 16.42 2.84
C LYS A 110 -5.39 15.67 4.15
N THR A 111 -5.53 14.35 4.14
CA THR A 111 -5.23 13.52 5.29
C THR A 111 -4.52 12.25 4.83
N GLN A 112 -3.41 11.84 5.45
CA GLN A 112 -2.75 10.56 5.13
C GLN A 112 -2.57 9.73 6.38
N MET A 113 -2.99 8.47 6.33
CA MET A 113 -3.02 7.60 7.52
C MET A 113 -2.48 6.20 7.27
N SER A 114 -2.40 5.74 6.03
CA SER A 114 -1.77 4.44 5.71
C SER A 114 -1.13 4.46 4.34
N LEU A 115 -0.21 3.52 4.07
CA LEU A 115 0.44 3.41 2.76
C LEU A 115 0.83 1.97 2.41
N ILE A 116 0.94 1.71 1.12
CA ILE A 116 1.48 0.47 0.57
C ILE A 116 2.59 0.83 -0.40
N LEU A 117 3.78 0.28 -0.18
CA LEU A 117 4.92 0.35 -1.07
C LEU A 117 5.15 -1.04 -1.68
N THR A 118 5.15 -1.13 -3.01
CA THR A 118 5.39 -2.36 -3.77
C THR A 118 6.69 -2.30 -4.54
N GLY A 119 7.12 -3.43 -5.11
CA GLY A 119 8.35 -3.52 -5.90
C GLY A 119 9.62 -3.58 -5.06
N ASN A 120 10.72 -3.06 -5.61
CA ASN A 120 12.06 -3.22 -5.07
C ASN A 120 12.85 -1.90 -4.92
N LEU A 121 12.28 -0.78 -5.37
CA LEU A 121 12.93 0.51 -5.25
C LEU A 121 12.41 1.23 -4.00
N PRO A 122 13.31 1.89 -3.25
CA PRO A 122 12.90 2.71 -2.13
C PRO A 122 12.24 4.01 -2.63
N PHE A 123 11.53 4.69 -1.72
CA PHE A 123 10.98 6.02 -1.95
C PHE A 123 11.39 6.96 -0.83
N GLU A 124 11.84 8.16 -1.17
CA GLU A 124 12.11 9.23 -0.23
C GLU A 124 10.86 10.10 -0.07
N ILE A 125 10.45 10.28 1.19
CA ILE A 125 9.23 10.96 1.59
C ILE A 125 9.60 12.28 2.27
N TYR A 126 8.99 13.37 1.83
CA TYR A 126 9.32 14.72 2.27
C TYR A 126 8.16 15.39 3.00
N ALA A 127 8.50 16.17 4.01
CA ALA A 127 7.58 16.94 4.83
C ALA A 127 7.05 18.21 4.14
N GLU A 128 7.70 18.67 3.07
CA GLU A 128 7.25 19.84 2.30
C GLU A 128 7.07 19.50 0.80
N PRO A 129 6.31 20.32 0.05
CA PRO A 129 6.22 20.20 -1.40
C PRO A 129 7.58 20.37 -2.09
N ASN A 130 7.67 19.92 -3.34
CA ASN A 130 8.85 20.02 -4.22
C ASN A 130 10.13 19.42 -3.61
N TYR A 131 9.98 18.39 -2.79
CA TYR A 131 11.07 17.58 -2.24
C TYR A 131 11.96 18.35 -1.26
N GLU A 132 11.33 19.24 -0.49
CA GLU A 132 11.98 20.08 0.52
C GLU A 132 11.67 19.61 1.95
N GLY A 133 12.34 20.23 2.92
CA GLY A 133 12.13 19.97 4.34
C GLY A 133 12.73 18.66 4.84
N GLY A 134 12.26 18.21 6.01
CA GLY A 134 12.68 16.93 6.58
C GLY A 134 12.22 15.77 5.69
N SER A 135 13.09 14.77 5.51
CA SER A 135 12.77 13.58 4.72
C SER A 135 13.04 12.29 5.48
N PHE A 136 12.43 11.19 5.03
CA PHE A 136 12.75 9.84 5.46
C PHE A 136 12.60 8.87 4.29
N CYS A 137 13.27 7.72 4.38
CA CYS A 137 13.26 6.72 3.33
C CYS A 137 12.32 5.56 3.68
N LEU A 138 11.42 5.22 2.78
CA LEU A 138 10.64 3.99 2.79
C LEU A 138 11.35 2.95 1.92
N ILE A 139 11.75 1.84 2.54
CA ILE A 139 12.51 0.77 1.88
C ILE A 139 11.65 -0.49 1.88
N PRO A 140 11.40 -1.13 0.73
CA PRO A 140 10.72 -2.42 0.69
C PRO A 140 11.50 -3.47 1.49
N PRO A 141 10.83 -4.40 2.20
CA PRO A 141 11.54 -5.46 2.93
C PRO A 141 12.34 -6.32 1.95
N PRO A 142 13.58 -6.72 2.30
CA PRO A 142 14.39 -7.57 1.43
C PRO A 142 13.68 -8.92 1.25
N SER A 143 13.22 -9.20 0.03
CA SER A 143 12.48 -10.42 -0.27
C SER A 143 12.69 -10.85 -1.72
N PRO A 144 13.01 -12.14 -2.00
CA PRO A 144 13.04 -12.65 -3.36
C PRO A 144 11.66 -12.63 -4.03
N TYR A 145 10.61 -12.41 -3.23
CA TYR A 145 9.23 -12.36 -3.68
C TYR A 145 8.65 -10.95 -3.75
N LEU A 146 9.46 -9.92 -3.50
CA LEU A 146 9.04 -8.51 -3.49
C LEU A 146 7.78 -8.31 -2.64
N ASN A 147 7.86 -8.73 -1.37
CA ASN A 147 6.78 -8.52 -0.43
C ASN A 147 6.58 -7.00 -0.24
N PRO A 148 5.34 -6.50 -0.37
CA PRO A 148 5.05 -5.10 -0.13
C PRO A 148 5.34 -4.69 1.32
N LEU A 149 5.74 -3.44 1.50
CA LEU A 149 5.69 -2.77 2.78
C LEU A 149 4.30 -2.14 2.93
N ALA A 150 3.48 -2.73 3.80
CA ALA A 150 2.14 -2.22 4.10
C ALA A 150 2.15 -1.61 5.51
N ILE A 151 1.90 -0.31 5.60
CA ILE A 151 1.78 0.43 6.86
C ILE A 151 0.30 0.78 7.05
N GLU A 152 -0.38 0.00 7.89
CA GLU A 152 -1.81 0.12 8.18
C GLU A 152 -2.17 1.39 8.95
N ASP A 153 -1.24 1.92 9.73
CA ASP A 153 -1.35 3.17 10.48
C ASP A 153 0.02 3.87 10.53
N LEU A 154 0.11 5.05 9.91
CA LEU A 154 1.31 5.88 9.91
C LEU A 154 1.74 6.26 11.33
N TRP A 155 0.79 6.59 12.20
CA TRP A 155 1.09 6.96 13.58
C TRP A 155 1.72 5.79 14.34
N GLY A 156 1.17 4.59 14.17
CA GLY A 156 1.75 3.35 14.69
C GLY A 156 3.17 3.08 14.17
N ALA A 157 3.51 3.58 12.97
CA ALA A 157 4.85 3.53 12.40
C ALA A 157 5.73 4.76 12.73
N SER A 158 5.31 5.62 13.67
CA SER A 158 6.01 6.86 14.05
C SER A 158 6.16 7.87 12.91
N ILE A 159 5.25 7.85 11.94
CA ILE A 159 5.11 8.86 10.89
C ILE A 159 3.90 9.71 11.26
N ALA A 160 4.08 11.02 11.37
CA ALA A 160 2.97 11.90 11.70
C ALA A 160 1.93 11.89 10.57
N TYR A 161 0.64 11.93 10.92
CA TYR A 161 -0.39 12.16 9.92
C TYR A 161 -0.13 13.50 9.23
N ASP A 162 -0.48 13.55 7.94
CA ASP A 162 -0.45 14.75 7.11
C ASP A 162 0.96 15.30 6.85
N SER A 163 1.99 14.53 7.24
CA SER A 163 3.39 14.90 7.07
C SER A 163 3.97 14.49 5.72
N ILE A 164 3.19 13.87 4.82
CA ILE A 164 3.68 13.45 3.51
C ILE A 164 3.24 14.49 2.49
N ARG A 165 4.18 15.33 2.03
CA ARG A 165 3.87 16.44 1.12
C ARG A 165 4.50 16.30 -0.26
N SER A 166 5.59 15.56 -0.40
CA SER A 166 6.11 15.15 -1.70
C SER A 166 6.89 13.84 -1.59
N VAL A 167 7.11 13.18 -2.73
CA VAL A 167 7.65 11.82 -2.81
C VAL A 167 8.60 11.71 -4.01
N LYS A 168 9.77 11.12 -3.83
CA LYS A 168 10.66 10.70 -4.92
C LYS A 168 10.95 9.22 -4.88
N ILE A 169 11.14 8.63 -6.05
CA ILE A 169 11.70 7.28 -6.15
C ILE A 169 13.22 7.34 -5.91
N GLY A 170 13.75 6.34 -5.22
CA GLY A 170 15.13 6.35 -4.71
C GLY A 170 15.24 7.06 -3.36
N CYS A 171 16.42 6.93 -2.74
CA CYS A 171 16.78 7.69 -1.54
C CYS A 171 18.22 8.19 -1.71
N LEU A 172 18.45 9.47 -1.42
CA LEU A 172 19.70 10.17 -1.76
C LEU A 172 20.96 9.64 -1.03
N ASP A 173 20.78 8.89 0.08
CA ASP A 173 21.87 8.51 0.99
C ASP A 173 22.06 7.00 1.21
N ILE A 174 21.35 6.14 0.47
CA ILE A 174 21.54 4.70 0.64
C ILE A 174 22.66 4.25 -0.29
N ASP A 175 23.86 4.07 0.27
CA ASP A 175 24.88 3.24 -0.37
C ASP A 175 24.25 1.85 -0.61
N PRO A 176 24.23 1.34 -1.86
CA PRO A 176 23.63 0.05 -2.20
C PRO A 176 24.15 -1.12 -1.36
N SER A 177 25.38 -1.00 -0.81
CA SER A 177 25.97 -2.00 0.08
C SER A 177 25.38 -2.00 1.51
N ASP A 178 24.82 -0.87 1.95
CA ASP A 178 24.26 -0.67 3.29
C ASP A 178 22.74 -0.97 3.35
N ALA A 179 22.08 -1.03 2.18
CA ALA A 179 20.66 -1.36 2.03
C ALA A 179 20.30 -2.76 2.56
N TYR A 180 21.23 -3.71 2.49
CA TYR A 180 21.03 -5.08 2.98
C TYR A 180 21.13 -5.22 4.50
N LEU A 181 21.80 -4.29 5.19
CA LEU A 181 22.08 -4.38 6.62
C LEU A 181 21.10 -3.57 7.49
N ARG A 182 20.28 -2.70 6.90
CA ARG A 182 19.45 -1.73 7.65
C ARG A 182 17.95 -1.87 7.39
N ALA A 183 17.45 -3.11 7.37
CA ALA A 183 16.01 -3.42 7.34
C ALA A 183 15.24 -3.02 8.63
N PHE A 184 15.81 -2.14 9.47
CA PHE A 184 15.16 -1.62 10.67
C PHE A 184 15.08 -0.09 10.58
N PHE A 185 13.83 0.39 10.51
CA PHE A 185 13.40 1.79 10.60
C PHE A 185 14.46 2.73 11.17
N ARG A 186 15.08 3.54 10.30
CA ARG A 186 15.67 4.82 10.71
C ARG A 186 14.84 5.93 10.10
N LEU A 187 14.06 6.62 10.95
CA LEU A 187 13.73 8.02 10.73
C LEU A 187 15.05 8.80 10.75
N ILE A 188 15.70 8.95 9.59
CA ILE A 188 16.82 9.89 9.46
C ILE A 188 16.19 11.27 9.37
N SER A 189 15.82 11.85 10.52
CA SER A 189 15.46 13.27 10.58
C SER A 189 16.69 14.09 10.18
N ARG A 190 16.72 14.54 8.92
CA ARG A 190 17.57 15.67 8.53
C ARG A 190 16.93 16.92 9.14
N ARG A 191 17.66 17.56 10.06
CA ARG A 191 17.38 18.94 10.50
C ARG A 191 18.07 19.91 9.57
#